data_AF-A0A1W9VXV6-F1
#
_entry.id   AF-A0A1W9VXV6-F1
#
_cell.length_a   1.000
_cell.length_b   1.000
_cell.length_c   1.000
_cell.angle_alpha   90.00
_cell.angle_beta   90.00
_cell.angle_gamma   90.00
#
_symmetry.space_group_name_H-M   'P 1'
#
loop_
_entity.id
_entity.type
_entity.pdbx_description
1 polymer ?
#
loop_
_entity_poly.entity_id
_entity_poly.type
_entity_poly.pdbx_seq_one_letter_code
_entity_poly.pdbx_strand_id
1 'polypeptide(L)'
;YDHYSIIPSFQYIRERMVGYEIYLYRKKIEGERLEHNNLAAINRLSLYAGQTFHNLTFDRKKYSTVIINEIEGSYIKATGTRRGSIKRWSFIINGACLEESLRESEPKKKQPTEPVDTHTLFSF
;
A
#
# COMPACT_ATOMS: atom_id res chain seq x y z
N TYR A 1 8.44 7.58 31.18
CA TYR A 1 8.68 7.42 32.62
C TYR A 1 7.41 6.84 33.21
N ASP A 2 7.45 5.57 33.60
CA ASP A 2 6.35 4.92 34.32
C ASP A 2 6.43 5.34 35.79
N HIS A 3 5.67 6.38 36.16
CA HIS A 3 5.45 6.70 37.57
C HIS A 3 4.24 5.92 38.06
N TYR A 4 4.46 5.05 39.04
CA TYR A 4 3.38 4.36 39.75
C TYR A 4 3.04 5.14 41.02
N SER A 5 1.78 5.52 41.17
CA SER A 5 1.27 6.16 42.38
C SER A 5 1.15 5.19 43.57
N ILE A 6 1.11 3.89 43.29
CA ILE A 6 1.07 2.79 44.26
C ILE A 6 2.03 1.71 43.75
N ILE A 7 2.86 1.13 44.64
CA ILE A 7 3.79 0.06 44.27
C ILE A 7 2.98 -1.12 43.69
N PRO A 8 3.20 -1.50 42.41
CA PRO A 8 2.46 -2.59 41.80
C PRO A 8 2.80 -3.92 42.46
N SER A 9 1.81 -4.82 42.54
CA SER A 9 2.04 -6.16 43.06
C SER A 9 2.96 -6.96 42.12
N PHE A 10 3.70 -7.92 42.67
CA PHE A 10 4.56 -8.80 41.87
C PHE A 10 3.77 -9.51 40.74
N GLN A 11 2.56 -9.97 41.03
CA GLN A 11 1.70 -10.62 40.04
C GLN A 11 1.35 -9.69 38.88
N TYR A 12 1.06 -8.41 39.17
CA TYR A 12 0.79 -7.40 38.15
C TYR A 12 2.00 -7.12 37.25
N ILE A 13 3.19 -6.99 37.84
CA ILE A 13 4.43 -6.78 37.09
C ILE A 13 4.69 -7.99 36.17
N ARG A 14 4.55 -9.21 36.71
CA ARG A 14 4.73 -10.45 35.96
C ARG A 14 3.77 -10.54 34.77
N GLU A 15 2.48 -10.26 34.96
CA GLU A 15 1.49 -10.27 33.88
C GLU A 15 1.81 -9.24 32.79
N ARG A 16 2.27 -8.04 33.16
CA ARG A 16 2.72 -7.03 32.19
C ARG A 16 3.94 -7.49 31.41
N MET A 17 4.94 -8.11 32.05
CA MET A 17 6.12 -8.62 31.37
C MET A 17 5.75 -9.69 30.34
N VAL A 18 4.95 -10.67 30.73
CA VAL A 18 4.47 -11.73 29.82
C VAL A 18 3.64 -11.12 28.68
N GLY A 19 2.75 -10.18 28.98
CA GLY A 19 1.96 -9.47 27.97
C GLY A 19 2.83 -8.70 26.98
N TYR A 20 3.90 -8.06 27.46
CA TYR A 20 4.85 -7.34 26.63
C TYR A 20 5.66 -8.29 25.74
N GLU A 21 6.11 -9.43 26.25
CA GLU A 21 6.79 -10.44 25.44
C GLU A 21 5.87 -10.96 24.33
N ILE A 22 4.63 -11.32 24.64
CA ILE A 22 3.63 -11.73 23.65
C ILE A 22 3.43 -10.64 22.59
N TYR A 23 3.31 -9.39 23.02
CA TYR A 23 3.19 -8.26 22.09
C TYR A 23 4.39 -8.15 21.16
N LEU A 24 5.62 -8.26 21.68
CA LEU A 24 6.84 -8.23 20.88
C LEU A 24 6.89 -9.38 19.86
N TYR A 25 6.53 -10.59 20.27
CA TYR A 25 6.46 -11.74 19.35
C TYR A 25 5.41 -11.54 18.26
N ARG A 26 4.21 -11.06 18.61
CA ARG A 26 3.17 -10.76 17.62
C ARG A 26 3.64 -9.71 16.61
N LYS A 27 4.22 -8.61 17.12
CA LYS A 27 4.76 -7.54 16.28
C LYS A 27 5.84 -8.04 15.33
N LYS A 28 6.72 -8.93 15.79
CA LYS A 28 7.75 -9.56 14.95
C LYS A 28 7.13 -10.40 13.83
N ILE A 29 6.18 -11.28 14.16
CA ILE A 29 5.48 -12.13 13.18
C ILE A 29 4.71 -11.28 12.16
N GLU A 30 4.04 -10.22 12.60
CA GLU A 30 3.35 -9.28 11.70
C GLU A 30 4.33 -8.58 10.75
N GLY A 31 5.50 -8.17 11.26
CA GLY A 31 6.59 -7.64 10.44
C GLY A 31 7.04 -8.61 9.35
N GLU A 32 7.34 -9.86 9.72
CA GLU A 32 7.74 -10.92 8.79
C GLU A 32 6.67 -11.21 7.72
N ARG A 33 5.39 -11.22 8.11
CA ARG A 33 4.27 -11.39 7.18
C ARG A 33 4.16 -10.23 6.19
N LEU A 34 4.32 -9.00 6.66
CA LEU A 34 4.31 -7.82 5.80
C LEU A 34 5.47 -7.84 4.81
N GLU A 35 6.67 -8.19 5.28
CA GLU A 35 7.86 -8.34 4.43
C GLU A 35 7.65 -9.39 3.33
N HIS A 36 7.17 -10.58 3.71
CA HIS A 36 6.88 -11.65 2.77
C HIS A 36 5.81 -11.25 1.74
N ASN A 37 4.73 -10.59 2.19
CA ASN A 37 3.68 -10.09 1.28
C ASN A 37 4.22 -9.06 0.29
N ASN A 38 5.10 -8.16 0.73
CA ASN A 38 5.72 -7.17 -0.14
C ASN A 38 6.64 -7.81 -1.17
N LEU A 39 7.47 -8.77 -0.77
CA LEU A 39 8.32 -9.54 -1.68
C LEU A 39 7.48 -10.32 -2.70
N ALA A 40 6.40 -10.97 -2.23
CA ALA A 40 5.48 -11.69 -3.12
C ALA A 40 4.81 -10.76 -4.14
N ALA A 41 4.43 -9.54 -3.74
CA ALA A 41 3.87 -8.55 -4.65
C ALA A 41 4.90 -8.06 -5.70
N ILE A 42 6.14 -7.80 -5.27
CA ILE A 42 7.27 -7.45 -6.17
C ILE A 42 7.45 -8.53 -7.23
N ASN A 43 7.50 -9.80 -6.81
CA ASN A 43 7.69 -10.94 -7.71
C ASN A 43 6.49 -11.14 -8.65
N ARG A 44 5.25 -11.06 -8.12
CA ARG A 44 4.02 -11.23 -8.91
C ARG A 44 3.89 -10.20 -10.02
N LEU A 45 4.21 -8.94 -9.71
CA LEU A 45 4.17 -7.84 -10.66
C LEU A 45 5.43 -7.77 -11.54
N SER A 46 6.41 -8.66 -11.32
CA SER A 46 7.69 -8.68 -12.02
C SER A 46 8.37 -7.30 -12.02
N LEU A 47 8.40 -6.66 -10.85
CA LEU A 47 8.94 -5.30 -10.73
C LEU A 47 10.47 -5.29 -10.90
N TYR A 48 10.98 -4.28 -11.58
CA TYR A 48 12.42 -4.10 -11.79
C TYR A 48 12.84 -2.63 -11.77
N ALA A 49 14.12 -2.39 -11.51
CA ALA A 49 14.70 -1.05 -11.54
C ALA A 49 14.67 -0.45 -12.96
N GLY A 50 14.28 0.82 -13.06
CA GLY A 50 14.03 1.54 -14.31
C GLY A 50 12.60 1.44 -14.82
N GLN A 51 11.77 0.57 -14.23
CA GLN A 51 10.37 0.45 -14.63
C GLN A 51 9.61 1.75 -14.34
N THR A 52 8.78 2.16 -15.29
CA THR A 52 8.02 3.41 -15.22
C THR A 52 6.53 3.14 -15.23
N PHE A 53 5.81 3.83 -14.34
CA PHE A 53 4.37 3.78 -14.22
C PHE A 53 3.77 5.17 -14.38
N HIS A 54 2.52 5.22 -14.84
CA HIS A 54 1.80 6.46 -15.08
C HIS A 54 0.50 6.50 -14.28
N ASN A 55 0.09 7.72 -13.89
CA ASN A 55 -1.19 7.98 -13.21
C ASN A 55 -1.42 7.16 -11.91
N LEU A 56 -0.36 6.94 -11.13
CA LEU A 56 -0.47 6.26 -9.84
C LEU A 56 -0.97 7.17 -8.73
N THR A 57 -1.67 6.58 -7.76
CA THR A 57 -2.07 7.26 -6.52
C THR A 57 -1.39 6.60 -5.34
N PHE A 58 -0.60 7.36 -4.59
CA PHE A 58 0.12 6.86 -3.42
C PHE A 58 0.01 7.88 -2.28
N ASP A 59 -0.28 7.42 -1.06
CA ASP A 59 -0.47 8.30 0.11
C ASP A 59 -1.42 9.47 -0.19
N ARG A 60 -2.58 9.17 -0.80
CA ARG A 60 -3.61 10.14 -1.23
C ARG A 60 -3.12 11.22 -2.23
N LYS A 61 -1.91 11.08 -2.78
CA LYS A 61 -1.33 12.00 -3.76
C LYS A 61 -1.27 11.33 -5.12
N LYS A 62 -1.63 12.06 -6.17
CA LYS A 62 -1.58 11.59 -7.55
C LYS A 62 -0.26 11.95 -8.21
N TYR A 63 0.39 10.96 -8.80
CA TYR A 63 1.63 11.08 -9.54
C TYR A 63 1.37 10.83 -11.01
N SER A 64 1.86 11.73 -11.88
CA SER A 64 1.76 11.56 -13.33
C SER A 64 2.74 10.50 -13.83
N THR A 65 3.91 10.40 -13.20
CA THR A 65 4.95 9.43 -13.54
C THR A 65 5.66 9.00 -12.26
N VAL A 66 5.90 7.70 -12.14
CA VAL A 66 6.69 7.09 -11.06
C VAL A 66 7.69 6.15 -11.70
N ILE A 67 8.97 6.30 -11.38
CA ILE A 67 10.07 5.49 -11.88
C ILE A 67 10.64 4.75 -10.69
N ILE A 68 10.72 3.42 -10.78
CA ILE A 68 11.45 2.60 -9.81
C ILE A 68 12.94 2.85 -10.04
N ASN A 69 13.66 3.33 -9.03
CA ASN A 69 15.11 3.50 -9.13
C ASN A 69 15.84 2.24 -8.67
N GLU A 70 15.39 1.65 -7.56
CA GLU A 70 16.07 0.56 -6.88
C GLU A 70 15.06 -0.29 -6.10
N ILE A 71 15.33 -1.58 -5.99
CA ILE A 71 14.56 -2.54 -5.18
C ILE A 71 15.52 -3.17 -4.18
N GLU A 72 15.27 -2.96 -2.89
CA GLU A 72 16.07 -3.50 -1.78
C GLU A 72 15.17 -4.37 -0.90
N GLY A 73 15.27 -5.70 -1.08
CA GLY A 73 14.42 -6.65 -0.37
C GLY A 73 12.93 -6.36 -0.61
N SER A 74 12.18 -6.07 0.46
CA SER A 74 10.74 -5.76 0.40
C SER A 74 10.41 -4.30 0.06
N TYR A 75 11.41 -3.44 -0.10
CA TYR A 75 11.23 -2.00 -0.28
C TYR A 75 11.65 -1.56 -1.69
N ILE A 76 10.92 -0.56 -2.21
CA ILE A 76 11.14 0.00 -3.54
C ILE A 76 11.45 1.48 -3.37
N LYS A 77 12.63 1.92 -3.80
CA LYS A 77 12.95 3.35 -3.89
C LYS A 77 12.49 3.85 -5.25
N ALA A 78 11.60 4.84 -5.26
CA ALA A 78 11.02 5.39 -6.47
C ALA A 78 11.15 6.91 -6.52
N THR A 79 11.24 7.43 -7.74
CA THR A 79 11.12 8.87 -8.02
C THR A 79 9.81 9.13 -8.73
N GLY A 80 9.03 10.10 -8.26
CA GLY A 80 7.76 10.45 -8.88
C GLY A 80 7.58 11.95 -9.11
N THR A 81 6.83 12.28 -10.15
CA THR A 81 6.38 13.64 -10.43
C THR A 81 4.92 13.76 -10.04
N ARG A 82 4.60 14.65 -9.10
CA ARG A 82 3.20 14.90 -8.71
C ARG A 82 2.44 15.54 -9.86
N ARG A 83 1.18 15.19 -10.04
CA ARG A 83 0.33 15.77 -11.09
C ARG A 83 0.25 17.29 -10.91
N GLY A 84 0.54 18.04 -11.97
CA GLY A 84 0.57 19.51 -11.95
C GLY A 84 1.84 20.12 -11.36
N SER A 85 2.88 19.32 -11.09
CA SER A 85 4.18 19.81 -10.63
C SER A 85 5.29 19.45 -11.61
N ILE A 86 6.33 20.30 -11.67
CA ILE A 86 7.57 20.05 -12.43
C ILE A 86 8.61 19.34 -11.55
N LYS A 87 8.45 19.39 -10.21
CA LYS A 87 9.40 18.82 -9.26
C LYS A 87 9.28 17.30 -9.17
N ARG A 88 10.43 16.63 -9.12
CA ARG A 88 10.56 15.20 -8.84
C ARG A 88 10.78 14.98 -7.34
N TRP A 89 10.16 13.94 -6.81
CA TRP A 89 10.20 13.56 -5.40
C TRP A 89 10.70 12.13 -5.27
N SER A 90 11.65 11.89 -4.37
CA SER A 90 12.09 10.53 -4.01
C SER A 90 11.29 10.04 -2.80
N PHE A 91 10.87 8.78 -2.82
CA PHE A 91 10.14 8.15 -1.73
C PHE A 91 10.30 6.62 -1.76
N ILE A 92 9.96 5.99 -0.63
CA ILE A 92 10.00 4.53 -0.46
C ILE A 92 8.57 4.00 -0.53
N ILE A 93 8.37 2.94 -1.30
CA ILE A 93 7.10 2.26 -1.51
C ILE A 93 7.26 0.79 -1.14
N ASN A 94 6.23 0.21 -0.53
CA ASN A 94 6.13 -1.22 -0.28
C ASN A 94 5.49 -1.91 -1.51
N GLY A 95 5.96 -3.11 -1.85
CA GLY A 95 5.45 -3.87 -3.00
C GLY A 95 3.92 -4.02 -3.01
N ALA A 96 3.31 -4.36 -1.87
CA ALA A 96 1.86 -4.53 -1.77
C ALA A 96 1.08 -3.22 -1.99
N CYS A 97 1.63 -2.08 -1.56
CA CYS A 97 0.99 -0.78 -1.74
C CYS A 97 1.02 -0.33 -3.21
N LEU A 98 2.11 -0.66 -3.93
CA LEU A 98 2.18 -0.43 -5.36
C LEU A 98 1.17 -1.30 -6.13
N GLU A 99 1.02 -2.56 -5.74
CA GLU A 99 0.03 -3.48 -6.32
C GLU A 99 -1.40 -2.95 -6.17
N GLU A 100 -1.76 -2.46 -4.98
CA GLU A 100 -3.07 -1.85 -4.73
C GLU A 100 -3.30 -0.60 -5.60
N SER A 101 -2.30 0.30 -5.66
CA SER A 101 -2.35 1.50 -6.49
C SER A 101 -2.55 1.16 -7.98
N LEU A 102 -1.88 0.12 -8.47
CA LEU A 102 -2.02 -0.34 -9.85
C LEU A 102 -3.44 -0.83 -10.14
N ARG A 103 -4.01 -1.65 -9.25
CA ARG A 103 -5.39 -2.13 -9.39
C ARG A 103 -6.41 -0.99 -9.37
N GLU A 104 -6.20 0.03 -8.55
CA GLU A 104 -7.05 1.23 -8.53
C GLU A 104 -6.93 2.07 -9.81
N SER A 105 -5.75 2.06 -10.44
CA SER A 105 -5.47 2.82 -11.66
C SER A 105 -5.99 2.17 -12.93
N GLU A 106 -6.31 0.86 -12.90
CA GLU A 106 -6.92 0.18 -14.04
C GLU A 106 -8.30 0.80 -14.34
N PRO A 107 -8.57 1.19 -15.60
CA PRO A 107 -9.86 1.72 -15.96
C PRO A 107 -10.92 0.65 -15.71
N LYS A 108 -11.88 0.92 -14.81
CA LYS A 108 -13.09 0.11 -14.69
C LYS A 108 -13.66 -0.07 -16.10
N LYS A 109 -13.60 -1.29 -16.65
CA LYS A 109 -14.22 -1.62 -17.94
C LYS A 109 -15.64 -1.06 -17.89
N LYS A 110 -15.93 -0.07 -18.74
CA LYS A 110 -17.31 0.40 -18.93
C LYS A 110 -18.11 -0.83 -19.32
N GLN A 111 -19.08 -1.20 -18.50
CA GLN A 111 -20.04 -2.22 -18.90
C GLN A 111 -20.65 -1.76 -20.23
N PRO A 112 -20.83 -2.66 -21.22
CA PRO A 112 -21.52 -2.30 -22.44
C PRO A 112 -22.92 -1.82 -22.03
N THR A 113 -23.19 -0.53 -22.21
CA THR A 113 -24.54 -0.01 -22.15
C THR A 113 -25.33 -0.76 -23.22
N GLU A 114 -26.31 -1.55 -22.79
CA GLU A 114 -27.28 -2.16 -23.68
C GLU A 114 -27.86 -1.05 -24.58
N PRO A 115 -28.03 -1.31 -25.89
CA PRO A 115 -28.69 -0.34 -26.75
C PRO A 115 -30.11 -0.11 -26.20
N VAL A 116 -30.40 1.14 -25.85
CA VAL A 116 -31.76 1.55 -25.51
C VAL A 116 -32.57 1.45 -26.80
N ASP A 117 -33.39 0.40 -26.93
CA ASP A 117 -34.34 0.25 -28.02
C ASP A 117 -35.32 1.44 -27.97
N THR A 118 -35.16 2.38 -28.91
CA THR A 118 -36.00 3.57 -29.04
C THR A 118 -37.32 3.30 -29.79
N HIS A 119 -37.74 2.05 -29.94
CA HIS A 119 -38.98 1.68 -30.64
C HIS A 119 -40.19 1.59 -29.69
N THR A 120 -40.49 2.67 -28.96
CA THR A 120 -41.79 2.84 -28.28
C THR A 120 -42.19 4.31 -28.24
N LEU A 121 -42.18 4.97 -29.39
CA LEU A 121 -42.95 6.20 -29.60
C LEU A 121 -43.54 6.10 -31.00
N PHE A 122 -44.83 6.43 -31.12
CA PHE A 122 -45.68 6.38 -32.32
C PHE A 122 -46.40 5.04 -32.56
N SER A 123 -47.43 4.81 -31.76
CA SER A 123 -48.69 4.26 -32.30
C SER A 123 -49.79 5.24 -31.90
N PHE A 124 -50.23 6.02 -32.88
CA PHE A 124 -51.45 6.82 -32.85
C PHE A 124 -52.67 5.93 -33.06
#